data_AF-A0A5J6QSA3-F1
#
_entry.id   AF-A0A5J6QSA3-F1
#
_cell.length_a   1.000
_cell.length_b   1.000
_cell.length_c   1.000
_cell.angle_alpha   90.00
_cell.angle_beta   90.00
_cell.angle_gamma   90.00
#
_symmetry.space_group_name_H-M   'P 1'
#
loop_
_entity.id
_entity.type
_entity.pdbx_description
1 polymer ?
#
loop_
_entity_poly.entity_id
_entity_poly.type
_entity_poly.pdbx_seq_one_letter_code
_entity_poly.pdbx_strand_id
1 'polypeptide(L)'
;MKPKEKAANYKPAEDREKDLRLALLRIQKGRAKTGETKVTIAAVAREASVSKALIHNYYPSIAEAIRQVQGRSSRAMRDVKHQDLLAERKKSAGYRHEIEELRAKVSNLASINEVLLEDNRVLKAKLDDLKVVQLASKKPQG
;
A
#
# COMPACT_ATOMS: atom_id res chain seq x y z
N MET A 1 -29.65 18.94 -62.10
CA MET A 1 -29.49 18.71 -60.64
C MET A 1 -28.15 19.28 -60.22
N LYS A 2 -28.11 20.28 -59.32
CA LYS A 2 -26.84 20.79 -58.78
C LYS A 2 -26.34 19.86 -57.66
N PRO A 3 -25.04 19.53 -57.58
CA PRO A 3 -24.52 18.73 -56.48
C PRO A 3 -24.55 19.56 -55.19
N LYS A 4 -25.10 18.99 -54.11
CA LYS A 4 -25.03 19.57 -52.77
C LYS A 4 -23.59 19.45 -52.27
N GLU A 5 -22.87 20.57 -52.21
CA GLU A 5 -21.60 20.66 -51.50
C GLU A 5 -21.84 20.30 -50.02
N LYS A 6 -21.34 19.13 -49.60
CA LYS A 6 -21.29 18.78 -48.18
C LYS A 6 -20.22 19.67 -47.56
N ALA A 7 -20.61 20.80 -46.98
CA ALA A 7 -19.72 21.64 -46.20
C ALA A 7 -19.02 20.78 -45.15
N ALA A 8 -17.71 20.61 -45.28
CA ALA A 8 -16.91 19.87 -44.32
C ALA A 8 -16.98 20.63 -43.00
N ASN A 9 -17.74 20.09 -42.04
CA ASN A 9 -18.00 20.68 -40.73
C ASN A 9 -16.74 20.53 -39.83
N TYR A 10 -15.62 21.13 -40.24
CA TYR A 10 -14.35 21.07 -39.55
C TYR A 10 -14.20 22.28 -38.62
N LYS A 11 -14.06 22.02 -37.32
CA LYS A 11 -13.72 23.06 -36.35
C LYS A 11 -12.31 23.61 -36.65
N PRO A 12 -12.08 24.93 -36.57
CA PRO A 12 -10.75 25.51 -36.65
C PRO A 12 -9.76 24.83 -35.70
N ALA A 13 -8.49 24.75 -36.09
CA ALA A 13 -7.45 24.07 -35.31
C ALA A 13 -7.30 24.64 -33.90
N GLU A 14 -7.42 25.96 -33.76
CA GLU A 14 -7.34 26.66 -32.48
C GLU A 14 -8.47 26.27 -31.52
N ASP A 15 -9.70 26.18 -32.01
CA ASP A 15 -10.85 25.80 -31.18
C ASP A 15 -10.75 24.34 -30.75
N ARG A 16 -10.18 23.50 -31.61
CA ARG A 16 -9.90 22.10 -31.29
C ARG A 16 -8.80 21.95 -30.24
N GLU A 17 -7.75 22.76 -30.31
CA GLU A 17 -6.71 22.81 -29.28
C GLU A 17 -7.29 23.25 -27.93
N LYS A 18 -8.15 24.28 -27.90
CA LYS A 18 -8.85 24.71 -26.70
C LYS A 18 -9.73 23.58 -26.12
N ASP A 19 -10.47 22.87 -26.96
CA ASP A 19 -11.29 21.72 -26.56
C ASP A 19 -10.43 20.60 -25.95
N LEU A 20 -9.26 20.29 -26.53
CA LEU A 20 -8.33 19.28 -26.01
C LEU A 20 -7.71 19.67 -24.66
N ARG A 21 -7.33 20.94 -24.50
CA ARG A 21 -6.84 21.46 -23.22
C ARG A 21 -7.93 21.42 -22.15
N LEU A 22 -9.17 21.76 -22.51
CA LEU A 22 -10.30 21.67 -21.60
C LEU A 22 -10.61 20.23 -21.19
N ALA A 23 -10.54 19.29 -22.12
CA ALA A 23 -10.71 17.85 -21.84
C ALA A 23 -9.64 17.34 -20.86
N LEU A 24 -8.37 17.72 -21.05
CA LEU A 24 -7.28 17.41 -20.12
C LEU A 24 -7.57 17.93 -18.70
N LEU A 25 -7.97 19.19 -18.58
CA LEU A 25 -8.30 19.81 -17.29
C LEU A 25 -9.52 19.16 -16.61
N ARG A 26 -10.52 18.75 -17.40
CA ARG A 26 -11.69 18.03 -16.87
C ARG A 26 -11.31 16.69 -16.27
N ILE A 27 -10.48 15.90 -16.96
CA ILE A 27 -9.99 14.61 -16.44
C ILE A 27 -9.13 14.82 -15.19
N GLN A 28 -8.25 15.81 -15.19
CA GLN A 28 -7.41 16.12 -14.02
C GLN A 28 -8.24 16.51 -12.78
N LYS A 29 -9.36 17.23 -12.99
CA LYS A 29 -10.28 17.62 -11.90
C LYS A 29 -11.36 16.57 -11.59
N GLY A 30 -11.32 15.40 -12.22
CA GLY A 30 -12.30 14.33 -12.00
C GLY A 30 -13.71 14.64 -12.51
N ARG A 31 -13.86 15.59 -13.43
CA ARG A 31 -15.15 16.01 -14.03
C ARG A 31 -15.25 15.58 -15.51
N ALA A 32 -14.61 14.47 -15.86
CA ALA A 32 -14.67 13.91 -17.19
C ALA A 32 -16.08 13.41 -17.50
N LYS A 33 -16.59 13.71 -18.70
CA LYS A 33 -17.87 13.18 -19.18
C LYS A 33 -17.84 11.66 -19.35
N THR A 34 -16.65 11.11 -19.65
CA THR A 34 -16.46 9.65 -19.81
C THR A 34 -16.25 8.90 -18.50
N GLY A 35 -16.17 9.59 -17.35
CA GLY A 35 -15.91 8.97 -16.05
C GLY A 35 -14.48 8.45 -15.86
N GLU A 36 -13.56 8.79 -16.78
CA GLU A 36 -12.17 8.38 -16.66
C GLU A 36 -11.40 9.19 -15.62
N THR A 37 -10.74 8.48 -14.72
CA THR A 37 -9.94 9.06 -13.62
C THR A 37 -8.46 9.23 -13.96
N LYS A 38 -7.96 8.50 -14.96
CA LYS A 38 -6.55 8.51 -15.36
C LYS A 38 -6.33 9.42 -16.56
N VAL A 39 -5.43 10.40 -16.40
CA VAL A 39 -4.97 11.27 -17.49
C VAL A 39 -4.11 10.46 -18.46
N THR A 40 -4.71 9.99 -19.56
CA THR A 40 -4.03 9.31 -20.66
C THR A 40 -4.44 9.92 -22.00
N ILE A 41 -3.63 9.74 -23.04
CA ILE A 41 -3.96 10.26 -24.38
C ILE A 41 -5.25 9.63 -24.92
N ALA A 42 -5.51 8.36 -24.57
CA ALA A 42 -6.77 7.69 -24.88
C ALA A 42 -7.98 8.32 -24.16
N ALA A 43 -7.79 8.73 -22.90
CA ALA A 43 -8.82 9.38 -22.11
C ALA A 43 -9.19 10.75 -22.69
N VAL A 44 -8.17 11.57 -22.99
CA VAL A 44 -8.36 12.90 -23.57
C VAL A 44 -9.00 12.81 -24.95
N ALA A 45 -8.58 11.84 -25.77
CA ALA A 45 -9.16 11.60 -27.08
C ALA A 45 -10.65 11.24 -27.00
N ARG A 46 -11.05 10.36 -26.07
CA ARG A 46 -12.46 10.00 -25.86
C ARG A 46 -13.29 11.17 -25.33
N GLU A 47 -12.76 11.91 -24.37
CA GLU A 47 -13.43 13.09 -23.80
C GLU A 47 -13.66 14.20 -24.84
N ALA A 48 -12.69 14.42 -25.74
CA ALA A 48 -12.79 15.39 -26.84
C ALA A 48 -13.42 14.82 -28.12
N SER A 49 -13.81 13.53 -28.13
CA SER A 49 -14.35 12.82 -29.30
C SER A 49 -13.45 12.91 -30.55
N VAL A 50 -12.14 12.80 -30.35
CA VAL A 50 -11.14 12.77 -31.43
C VAL A 50 -10.40 11.44 -31.47
N SER A 51 -9.75 11.14 -32.60
CA SER A 51 -8.86 9.98 -32.68
C SER A 51 -7.55 10.24 -31.93
N LYS A 52 -6.96 9.19 -31.35
CA LYS A 52 -5.64 9.28 -30.69
C LYS A 52 -4.55 9.74 -31.66
N ALA A 53 -4.61 9.27 -32.91
CA ALA A 53 -3.67 9.64 -33.97
C ALA A 53 -3.65 11.15 -34.23
N LEU A 54 -4.81 11.81 -34.15
CA LEU A 54 -4.89 13.27 -34.34
C LEU A 54 -4.07 14.02 -33.28
N ILE A 55 -4.13 13.59 -32.02
CA ILE A 55 -3.39 14.22 -30.93
C ILE A 55 -1.89 14.00 -31.10
N HIS A 56 -1.48 12.77 -31.45
CA HIS A 56 -0.07 12.45 -31.63
C HIS A 56 0.58 13.16 -32.83
N ASN A 57 -0.15 13.33 -33.94
CA ASN A 57 0.41 13.84 -35.19
C ASN A 57 0.27 15.36 -35.33
N TYR A 58 -0.88 15.92 -34.94
CA TYR A 58 -1.19 17.33 -35.19
C TYR A 58 -1.05 18.22 -33.95
N TYR A 59 -1.03 17.62 -32.75
CA TYR A 59 -0.93 18.37 -31.49
C TYR A 59 0.15 17.80 -30.55
N PRO A 60 1.42 17.76 -30.98
CA PRO A 60 2.51 17.19 -30.18
C PRO A 60 2.70 17.88 -28.82
N SER A 61 2.50 19.20 -28.75
CA SER A 61 2.57 19.98 -27.51
C SER A 61 1.59 19.49 -26.44
N ILE A 62 0.35 19.20 -26.85
CA ILE A 62 -0.69 18.67 -25.95
C ILE A 62 -0.36 17.23 -25.55
N ALA A 63 0.14 16.42 -26.49
CA ALA A 63 0.56 15.05 -26.21
C ALA A 63 1.69 15.00 -25.14
N GLU A 64 2.65 15.91 -25.22
CA GLU A 64 3.71 16.05 -24.21
C GLU A 64 3.16 16.50 -22.86
N ALA A 65 2.26 17.49 -22.83
CA ALA A 65 1.61 17.93 -21.60
C ALA A 65 0.88 16.77 -20.91
N ILE A 66 0.14 15.95 -21.66
CA ILE A 66 -0.53 14.75 -21.14
C ILE A 66 0.49 13.77 -20.55
N ARG A 67 1.59 13.50 -21.26
CA ARG A 67 2.64 12.59 -20.79
C ARG A 67 3.32 13.10 -19.52
N GLN A 68 3.57 14.41 -19.41
CA GLN A 68 4.16 15.00 -18.21
C GLN A 68 3.23 14.83 -17.00
N VAL A 69 1.93 15.11 -17.15
CA VAL A 69 0.93 14.94 -16.08
C VAL A 69 0.79 13.46 -15.69
N GLN A 70 0.74 12.57 -16.69
CA GLN A 70 0.72 11.12 -16.46
C GLN A 70 1.98 10.63 -15.73
N GLY A 71 3.17 11.12 -16.11
CA GLY A 71 4.44 10.74 -15.50
C GLY A 71 4.64 11.31 -14.08
N ARG A 72 4.09 12.50 -13.79
CA ARG A 72 4.09 13.06 -12.43
C ARG A 72 3.17 12.27 -11.49
N SER A 73 1.94 11.98 -11.94
CA SER A 73 0.98 11.18 -11.15
C SER A 73 1.48 9.75 -10.92
N SER A 74 2.12 9.12 -11.90
CA SER A 74 2.72 7.79 -11.73
C SER A 74 3.88 7.76 -10.72
N ARG A 75 4.74 8.80 -10.71
CA ARG A 75 5.84 8.92 -9.73
C ARG A 75 5.31 9.16 -8.32
N ALA A 76 4.41 10.13 -8.14
CA ALA A 76 3.79 10.41 -6.85
C ALA A 76 3.10 9.18 -6.26
N MET A 77 2.32 8.45 -7.07
CA MET A 77 1.67 7.21 -6.62
C MET A 77 2.66 6.11 -6.24
N ARG A 78 3.82 6.04 -6.92
CA ARG A 78 4.88 5.08 -6.58
C ARG A 78 5.52 5.44 -5.25
N ASP A 79 5.83 6.71 -5.05
CA ASP A 79 6.53 7.18 -3.86
C ASP A 79 5.67 6.99 -2.61
N VAL A 80 4.36 7.28 -2.68
CA VAL A 80 3.39 6.99 -1.61
C VAL A 80 3.38 5.50 -1.27
N LYS A 81 3.23 4.62 -2.27
CA LYS A 81 3.24 3.16 -2.03
C LYS A 81 4.55 2.67 -1.43
N HIS A 82 5.66 3.27 -1.83
CA HIS A 82 6.97 2.90 -1.29
C HIS A 82 7.10 3.32 0.17
N GLN A 83 6.63 4.52 0.52
CA GLN A 83 6.58 4.99 1.90
C GLN A 83 5.68 4.10 2.76
N ASP A 84 4.50 3.73 2.25
CA ASP A 84 3.58 2.82 2.94
C ASP A 84 4.22 1.44 3.20
N LEU A 85 4.90 0.89 2.19
CA LEU A 85 5.63 -0.37 2.32
C LEU A 85 6.75 -0.30 3.37
N LEU A 86 7.49 0.81 3.41
CA LEU A 86 8.53 1.02 4.41
C LEU A 86 7.95 1.16 5.82
N ALA A 87 6.85 1.89 5.97
CA ALA A 87 6.16 2.03 7.24
C ALA A 87 5.67 0.68 7.77
N GLU A 88 5.05 -0.13 6.90
CA GLU A 88 4.54 -1.45 7.30
C GLU A 88 5.65 -2.44 7.63
N ARG A 89 6.77 -2.40 6.89
CA ARG A 89 7.97 -3.18 7.21
C ARG A 89 8.56 -2.82 8.57
N LYS A 90 8.59 -1.52 8.92
CA LYS A 90 9.06 -1.06 10.24
C LYS A 90 8.16 -1.56 11.36
N LYS A 91 6.83 -1.47 11.20
CA LYS A 91 5.87 -2.02 12.18
C LYS A 91 6.04 -3.53 12.35
N SER A 92 6.14 -4.26 11.24
CA SER A 92 6.35 -5.70 11.24
C SER A 92 7.64 -6.11 11.96
N ALA A 93 8.71 -5.31 11.82
CA ALA A 93 9.95 -5.55 12.57
C ALA A 93 9.75 -5.35 14.08
N GLY A 94 9.03 -4.30 14.49
CA GLY A 94 8.67 -4.08 15.90
C GLY A 94 7.85 -5.23 16.48
N TYR A 95 6.80 -5.67 15.78
CA TYR A 95 5.97 -6.79 16.23
C TYR A 95 6.75 -8.11 16.32
N ARG A 96 7.70 -8.36 15.42
CA ARG A 96 8.56 -9.56 15.52
C ARG A 96 9.43 -9.53 16.78
N HIS A 97 10.01 -8.37 17.09
CA HIS A 97 10.80 -8.22 18.31
C HIS A 97 9.96 -8.40 19.57
N GLU A 98 8.76 -7.82 19.61
CA GLU A 98 7.82 -7.99 20.72
C GLU A 98 7.41 -9.47 20.90
N ILE A 99 7.15 -10.19 19.81
CA ILE A 99 6.86 -11.63 19.85
C ILE A 99 8.03 -12.42 20.42
N GLU A 100 9.27 -12.10 20.02
CA GLU A 100 10.47 -12.76 20.54
C GLU A 100 10.64 -12.51 22.04
N GLU A 101 10.49 -11.26 22.49
CA GLU A 101 10.55 -10.93 23.92
C GLU A 101 9.46 -11.63 24.74
N LEU A 102 8.22 -11.63 24.24
CA LEU A 102 7.10 -12.27 24.92
C LEU A 102 7.32 -13.79 24.99
N ARG A 103 7.82 -14.42 23.93
CA ARG A 103 8.16 -15.85 23.93
C ARG A 103 9.26 -16.16 24.94
N ALA A 104 10.29 -15.33 25.04
CA ALA A 104 11.34 -15.50 26.05
C ALA A 104 10.78 -15.39 27.48
N LYS A 105 9.92 -14.39 27.74
CA LYS A 105 9.25 -14.22 29.04
C LYS A 105 8.37 -15.43 29.38
N VAL A 106 7.58 -15.93 28.42
CA VAL A 106 6.73 -17.11 28.62
C VAL A 106 7.57 -18.35 28.91
N SER A 107 8.68 -18.57 28.18
CA SER A 107 9.59 -19.68 28.43
C SER A 107 10.20 -19.63 29.84
N ASN A 108 10.62 -18.46 30.29
CA ASN A 108 11.17 -18.28 31.64
C ASN A 108 10.11 -18.54 32.72
N LEU A 109 8.90 -18.01 32.54
CA LEU A 109 7.79 -18.26 33.46
C LEU A 109 7.41 -19.74 33.50
N ALA A 110 7.39 -20.42 32.36
CA ALA A 110 7.11 -21.85 32.30
C ALA A 110 8.17 -22.66 33.08
N SER A 111 9.45 -22.34 32.91
CA SER A 111 10.53 -23.00 33.66
C SER A 111 10.40 -22.79 35.17
N ILE A 112 10.10 -21.56 35.61
CA ILE A 112 9.91 -21.25 37.03
C ILE A 112 8.69 -21.98 37.58
N ASN A 113 7.59 -21.98 36.83
CA ASN A 113 6.37 -22.66 37.23
C ASN A 113 6.58 -24.17 37.38
N GLU A 114 7.37 -24.81 36.51
CA GLU A 114 7.67 -26.23 36.63
C GLU A 114 8.41 -26.54 37.94
N VAL A 115 9.45 -25.74 38.27
CA VAL A 115 10.17 -25.88 39.54
C VAL A 115 9.25 -25.66 40.74
N LEU A 116 8.40 -24.63 40.70
CA LEU A 116 7.44 -24.33 41.77
C LEU A 116 6.37 -25.41 41.94
N LEU A 117 5.96 -26.05 40.84
CA LEU A 117 5.02 -27.18 40.88
C LEU A 117 5.67 -28.39 41.54
N GLU A 118 6.92 -28.68 41.22
CA GLU A 118 7.67 -29.76 41.84
C GLU A 118 7.89 -29.51 43.34
N ASP A 119 8.30 -28.29 43.71
CA ASP A 119 8.43 -27.88 45.12
C ASP A 119 7.09 -28.00 45.86
N ASN A 120 5.98 -27.58 45.25
CA ASN A 120 4.65 -27.73 45.83
C ASN A 120 4.26 -29.21 46.01
N ARG A 121 4.58 -30.09 45.07
CA ARG A 121 4.33 -31.53 45.21
C ARG A 121 5.10 -32.10 46.39
N VAL A 122 6.39 -31.76 46.51
CA VAL A 122 7.24 -32.19 47.63
C VAL A 122 6.71 -31.68 48.95
N LEU A 123 6.31 -30.40 49.04
CA LEU A 123 5.77 -29.81 50.27
C LEU A 123 4.42 -30.43 50.66
N LYS A 124 3.52 -30.67 49.69
CA LYS A 124 2.25 -31.37 49.95
C LYS A 124 2.46 -32.79 50.42
N ALA A 125 3.37 -33.54 49.80
CA ALA A 125 3.71 -34.90 50.24
C ALA A 125 4.27 -34.93 51.68
N LYS A 126 5.04 -33.91 52.08
CA LYS A 126 5.51 -33.77 53.47
C LYS A 126 4.40 -33.42 54.47
N LEU A 127 3.39 -32.67 54.03
CA LEU A 127 2.25 -32.28 54.87
C LEU A 127 1.25 -33.43 55.05
N ASP A 128 1.03 -34.21 54.00
CA ASP A 128 0.06 -35.32 54.01
C ASP A 128 0.56 -36.55 54.78
N ASP A 129 1.88 -36.67 55.02
CA ASP A 129 2.48 -37.87 55.62
C ASP A 129 3.40 -37.53 56.83
N LEU A 130 2.93 -37.82 58.05
CA LEU A 130 3.59 -37.51 59.34
C LEU A 130 4.96 -38.19 59.55
N LYS A 131 5.35 -39.13 58.68
CA LYS A 131 6.59 -39.93 58.79
C LYS A 131 7.73 -39.50 57.85
N VAL A 132 7.55 -38.46 57.04
CA VAL A 132 8.57 -38.03 56.08
C VAL A 132 9.56 -37.08 56.75
N VAL A 133 10.77 -37.56 57.05
CA VAL A 133 11.86 -36.77 57.65
C VAL A 133 12.83 -36.29 56.57
N GLN A 134 13.15 -35.00 56.59
CA GLN A 134 14.10 -34.38 55.65
C GLN A 134 15.54 -34.79 56.00
N LEU A 135 16.17 -35.62 55.15
CA LEU A 135 17.58 -35.97 55.28
C LEU A 135 18.43 -34.80 54.77
N ALA A 136 19.26 -34.22 55.64
CA ALA A 136 20.12 -33.08 55.31
C ALA A 136 21.08 -33.46 54.17
N SER A 137 20.97 -32.79 53.02
CA SER A 137 21.90 -33.00 51.91
C SER A 137 23.28 -32.45 52.26
N LYS A 138 24.29 -33.30 52.14
CA LYS A 138 25.69 -33.00 52.44
C LYS A 138 26.17 -31.86 51.54
N LYS A 139 26.62 -30.77 52.17
CA LYS A 139 27.22 -29.58 51.53
C LYS A 139 28.33 -30.01 50.55
N PRO A 140 28.32 -29.58 49.27
CA PRO A 140 29.45 -29.83 48.39
C PRO A 140 30.66 -29.06 48.93
N GLN A 141 31.73 -29.79 49.20
CA GLN A 141 33.03 -29.26 49.60
C GLN A 141 33.70 -28.69 48.35
N GLY A 142 34.10 -27.41 48.42
CA GLY A 142 35.20 -26.79 47.66
C GLY A 142 35.04 -26.72 46.16
#